data_AF-A0A4Q3WRV9-F1
#
_entry.id   AF-A0A4Q3WRV9-F1
#
_cell.length_a   1.000
_cell.length_b   1.000
_cell.length_c   1.000
_cell.angle_alpha   90.00
_cell.angle_beta   90.00
_cell.angle_gamma   90.00
#
_symmetry.space_group_name_H-M   'P 1'
#
loop_
_entity.id
_entity.type
_entity.pdbx_description
1 polymer ?
#
loop_
_entity_poly.entity_id
_entity_poly.type
_entity_poly.pdbx_seq_one_letter_code
_entity_poly.pdbx_strand_id
1 'polypeptide(L)'
;PICGGNLDMRLLATCLMRGLARSQRIVSLTIMLDDVPGGLARSAAAIAEVGGNVIEVQHQRQFGDVTGSQVELHITVETQDSAHVERILESLRQSGLKVAQAFTK
;
A
#
# COMPACT_ATOMS: atom_id res chain seq x y z
N PRO A 1 23.93 -19.61 22.22
CA PRO A 1 24.77 -19.59 21.00
C PRO A 1 23.88 -19.51 19.74
N ILE A 2 23.91 -18.37 19.04
CA ILE A 2 23.29 -18.22 17.71
C ILE A 2 24.25 -18.94 16.76
N CYS A 3 24.02 -20.22 16.48
CA CYS A 3 24.83 -20.96 15.52
C CYS A 3 24.42 -20.53 14.11
N GLY A 4 25.28 -19.72 13.49
CA GLY A 4 25.20 -19.37 12.09
C GLY A 4 25.53 -20.57 11.20
N GLY A 5 25.08 -20.52 9.95
CA GLY A 5 25.70 -21.31 8.89
C GLY A 5 24.80 -21.79 7.76
N ASN A 6 23.49 -21.49 7.77
CA ASN A 6 22.63 -21.80 6.62
C ASN A 6 21.42 -20.86 6.48
N LEU A 7 21.62 -19.57 6.77
CA LEU A 7 20.57 -18.59 6.53
C LEU A 7 20.55 -18.26 5.05
N ASP A 8 19.67 -18.95 4.34
CA ASP A 8 19.39 -18.66 2.94
C ASP A 8 19.00 -17.17 2.81
N MET A 9 19.61 -16.44 1.87
CA MET A 9 19.36 -15.01 1.67
C MET A 9 17.87 -14.71 1.40
N ARG A 10 17.14 -15.66 0.80
CA ARG A 10 15.69 -15.61 0.64
C ARG A 10 14.97 -15.71 1.97
N LEU A 11 15.45 -16.55 2.90
CA LEU A 11 14.88 -16.66 4.25
C LEU A 11 15.09 -15.36 5.03
N LEU A 12 16.29 -14.77 4.98
CA LEU A 12 16.56 -13.45 5.56
C LEU A 12 15.62 -12.38 5.00
N ALA A 13 15.53 -12.28 3.67
CA ALA A 13 14.67 -11.30 3.01
C ALA A 13 13.19 -11.50 3.40
N THR A 14 12.71 -12.75 3.45
CA THR A 14 11.33 -13.07 3.84
C THR A 14 11.06 -12.69 5.30
N CYS A 15 11.98 -12.99 6.21
CA CYS A 15 11.86 -12.62 7.62
C CYS A 15 11.86 -11.10 7.81
N LEU A 16 12.71 -10.37 7.08
CA LEU A 16 12.77 -8.92 7.12
C LEU A 16 11.47 -8.30 6.59
N MET A 17 10.98 -8.74 5.44
CA MET A 17 9.70 -8.27 4.87
C MET A 17 8.53 -8.51 5.81
N ARG A 18 8.43 -9.71 6.42
CA ARG A 18 7.39 -10.00 7.44
C ARG A 18 7.54 -9.12 8.66
N GLY A 19 8.76 -8.83 9.11
CA GLY A 19 9.02 -7.93 10.22
C GLY A 19 8.55 -6.51 9.93
N LEU A 20 8.84 -5.99 8.73
CA LEU A 20 8.39 -4.67 8.28
C LEU A 20 6.87 -4.59 8.13
N ALA A 21 6.23 -5.61 7.54
CA ALA A 21 4.78 -5.70 7.45
C ALA A 21 4.11 -5.75 8.83
N ARG A 22 4.63 -6.58 9.75
CA ARG A 22 4.07 -6.72 11.10
C ARG A 22 4.24 -5.47 11.95
N SER A 23 5.32 -4.71 11.73
CA SER A 23 5.52 -3.41 12.38
C SER A 23 4.83 -2.25 11.66
N GLN A 24 4.05 -2.55 10.62
CA GLN A 24 3.36 -1.58 9.77
C GLN A 24 4.29 -0.55 9.10
N ARG A 25 5.59 -0.84 9.02
CA ARG A 25 6.57 -0.01 8.31
C ARG A 25 6.50 -0.14 6.80
N ILE A 26 5.90 -1.22 6.31
CA ILE A 26 5.49 -1.37 4.92
C ILE A 26 4.03 -1.81 4.95
N VAL A 27 3.17 -1.09 4.24
CA VAL A 27 1.75 -1.41 4.11
C VAL A 27 1.33 -1.39 2.65
N SER A 28 0.48 -2.32 2.27
CA SER A 28 -0.21 -2.30 0.98
C SER A 28 -1.61 -1.76 1.16
N LEU A 29 -2.00 -0.84 0.28
CA LEU A 29 -3.28 -0.16 0.27
C LEU A 29 -4.00 -0.47 -1.04
N THR A 30 -5.28 -0.77 -0.96
CA THR A 30 -6.15 -0.89 -2.13
C THR A 30 -7.05 0.33 -2.19
N ILE A 31 -6.97 1.07 -3.29
CA ILE A 31 -7.74 2.29 -3.54
C ILE A 31 -8.65 2.06 -4.74
N MET A 32 -9.95 2.24 -4.54
CA MET A 32 -10.93 2.20 -5.61
C MET A 32 -11.03 3.59 -6.23
N LEU A 33 -10.78 3.67 -7.53
CA LEU A 33 -10.85 4.89 -8.31
C LEU A 33 -12.04 4.82 -9.28
N ASP A 34 -12.76 5.93 -9.39
CA ASP A 34 -13.70 6.14 -10.49
C ASP A 34 -12.94 6.21 -11.83
N ASP A 35 -13.61 5.92 -12.95
CA ASP A 35 -13.02 5.91 -14.32
C ASP A 35 -12.69 7.32 -14.84
N VAL A 36 -11.97 8.11 -14.04
CA VAL A 36 -11.54 9.45 -14.37
C VAL A 36 -10.02 9.56 -14.25
N PRO A 37 -9.36 10.25 -15.19
CA PRO A 37 -7.92 10.48 -15.10
C PRO A 37 -7.54 11.24 -13.82
N GLY A 38 -6.34 11.00 -13.32
CA GLY A 38 -5.77 11.70 -12.16
C GLY A 38 -5.97 11.02 -10.80
N GLY A 39 -6.65 9.87 -10.73
CA GLY A 39 -6.82 9.13 -9.47
C GLY A 39 -5.49 8.73 -8.80
N LEU A 40 -4.50 8.29 -9.57
CA LEU A 40 -3.15 8.01 -9.07
C LEU A 40 -2.48 9.28 -8.52
N ALA A 41 -2.54 10.40 -9.25
CA ALA A 41 -1.92 11.66 -8.83
C ALA A 41 -2.53 12.15 -7.50
N ARG A 42 -3.86 12.09 -7.35
CA ARG A 42 -4.54 12.43 -6.08
C ARG A 42 -4.12 11.49 -4.95
N SER A 43 -4.04 10.19 -5.22
CA SER A 43 -3.63 9.21 -4.21
C SER A 43 -2.20 9.45 -3.74
N ALA A 44 -1.27 9.67 -4.67
CA ALA A 44 0.13 9.95 -4.37
C ALA A 44 0.31 11.27 -3.61
N ALA A 45 -0.43 12.32 -3.99
CA ALA A 45 -0.40 13.61 -3.29
C ALA A 45 -0.88 13.47 -1.84
N ALA A 46 -2.03 12.83 -1.61
CA ALA A 46 -2.57 12.60 -0.27
C ALA A 46 -1.63 11.79 0.64
N ILE A 47 -0.92 10.79 0.09
CA ILE A 47 0.12 10.03 0.82
C ILE A 47 1.31 10.93 1.16
N ALA A 48 1.78 11.74 0.20
CA ALA A 48 2.93 12.61 0.37
C ALA A 48 2.69 13.73 1.42
N GLU A 49 1.48 14.28 1.48
CA GLU A 49 1.11 15.35 2.43
C GLU A 49 1.34 14.96 3.90
N VAL A 50 1.21 13.68 4.24
CA VAL A 50 1.44 13.17 5.60
C VAL A 50 2.81 12.53 5.81
N GLY A 51 3.66 12.55 4.78
CA GLY A 51 5.04 12.05 4.82
C GLY A 51 5.21 10.56 4.50
N GLY A 52 4.24 9.93 3.81
CA GLY A 52 4.36 8.55 3.34
C GLY A 52 5.26 8.44 2.10
N ASN A 53 6.05 7.37 2.02
CA ASN A 53 6.92 7.11 0.87
C ASN A 53 6.37 5.97 0.01
N VAL A 54 6.06 6.24 -1.26
CA VAL A 54 5.48 5.24 -2.17
C VAL A 54 6.59 4.35 -2.73
N ILE A 55 6.54 3.06 -2.43
CA ILE A 55 7.51 2.05 -2.90
C ILE A 55 7.07 1.46 -4.25
N GLU A 56 5.78 1.12 -4.37
CA GLU A 56 5.26 0.41 -5.53
C GLU A 56 3.83 0.85 -5.83
N VAL A 57 3.48 0.89 -7.12
CA VAL A 57 2.14 1.17 -7.60
C VAL A 57 1.77 0.14 -8.66
N GLN A 58 0.66 -0.56 -8.44
CA GLN A 58 0.07 -1.48 -9.41
C GLN A 58 -1.35 -1.02 -9.75
N HIS A 59 -1.58 -0.71 -11.01
CA HIS A 59 -2.87 -0.23 -11.51
C HIS A 59 -3.55 -1.32 -12.31
N GLN A 60 -4.64 -1.87 -11.79
CA GLN A 60 -5.42 -2.91 -12.46
C GLN A 60 -6.79 -2.36 -12.86
N ARG A 61 -7.14 -2.52 -14.14
CA ARG A 61 -8.52 -2.29 -14.61
C ARG A 61 -9.29 -3.58 -14.43
N GLN A 62 -10.38 -3.54 -13.66
CA GLN A 62 -11.34 -4.64 -13.67
C GLN A 62 -12.25 -4.44 -14.89
N PHE A 63 -12.14 -5.34 -15.88
CA PHE A 63 -13.07 -5.39 -17.01
C PHE A 63 -14.19 -6.38 -16.64
N GLY A 64 -15.38 -5.85 -16.34
CA GLY A 64 -16.59 -6.62 -16.08
C GLY A 64 -17.73 -6.15 -16.98
N ASP A 65 -18.65 -7.06 -17.32
CA ASP A 65 -19.60 -6.91 -18.44
C ASP A 65 -20.69 -5.84 -18.28
N VAL A 66 -20.84 -5.15 -17.14
CA VAL A 66 -21.96 -4.21 -16.96
C VAL A 66 -21.59 -3.02 -16.06
N THR A 67 -21.68 -1.81 -16.65
CA THR A 67 -21.76 -0.46 -16.03
C THR A 67 -20.59 0.02 -15.14
N GLY A 68 -19.54 0.53 -15.81
CA GLY A 68 -18.53 1.42 -15.23
C GLY A 68 -17.16 0.78 -15.05
N SER A 69 -16.11 1.34 -15.66
CA SER A 69 -14.74 0.83 -15.47
C SER A 69 -14.22 1.29 -14.11
N GLN A 70 -14.45 0.50 -13.06
CA GLN A 70 -13.75 0.75 -11.79
C GLN A 70 -12.27 0.35 -11.95
N VAL A 71 -11.41 1.23 -11.46
CA VAL A 71 -9.97 1.02 -11.44
C VAL A 71 -9.57 0.71 -10.00
N GLU A 72 -8.82 -0.38 -9.86
CA GLU A 72 -8.24 -0.77 -8.58
C GLU A 72 -6.75 -0.40 -8.59
N LEU A 73 -6.34 0.40 -7.61
CA LEU A 73 -4.96 0.82 -7.45
C LEU A 73 -4.40 0.20 -6.17
N HIS A 74 -3.41 -0.66 -6.32
CA HIS A 74 -2.64 -1.21 -5.20
C HIS A 74 -1.38 -0.39 -5.01
N ILE A 75 -1.23 0.24 -3.85
CA ILE A 75 -0.06 1.06 -3.52
C ILE A 75 0.64 0.46 -2.31
N THR A 76 1.93 0.18 -2.44
CA THR A 76 2.78 -0.17 -1.30
C THR A 76 3.48 1.09 -0.79
N VAL A 77 3.31 1.38 0.50
CA VAL A 77 3.80 2.59 1.15
C VAL A 77 4.70 2.21 2.32
N GLU A 78 5.86 2.85 2.42
CA GLU A 78 6.69 2.85 3.60
C GLU A 78 6.15 3.85 4.62
N THR A 79 6.00 3.41 5.86
CA THR A 79 5.51 4.23 6.96
C THR A 79 6.41 4.11 8.19
N GLN A 80 6.15 4.95 9.19
CA GLN A 80 6.97 5.00 10.40
C GLN A 80 6.49 3.98 11.43
N ASP A 81 5.18 3.88 11.58
CA ASP A 81 4.45 3.07 12.54
C ASP A 81 2.95 3.01 12.18
N SER A 82 2.16 2.34 13.03
CA SER A 82 0.72 2.21 12.86
C SER A 82 -0.04 3.53 12.90
N ALA A 83 0.40 4.50 13.71
CA ALA A 83 -0.24 5.81 13.77
C ALA A 83 -0.04 6.58 12.45
N HIS A 84 1.13 6.41 11.80
CA HIS A 84 1.38 6.97 10.48
C HIS A 84 0.47 6.34 9.42
N VAL A 85 0.22 5.02 9.48
CA VAL A 85 -0.74 4.36 8.58
C VAL A 85 -2.12 4.99 8.69
N GLU A 86 -2.63 5.20 9.90
CA GLU A 86 -3.95 5.81 10.11
C GLU A 86 -4.01 7.24 9.56
N ARG A 87 -2.95 8.05 9.72
CA ARG A 87 -2.86 9.38 9.10
C ARG A 87 -2.92 9.32 7.57
N ILE A 88 -2.26 8.34 6.96
CA ILE A 88 -2.31 8.12 5.50
C ILE A 88 -3.71 7.72 5.06
N LEU A 89 -4.35 6.77 5.74
CA LEU A 89 -5.71 6.33 5.44
C LEU A 89 -6.71 7.48 5.56
N GLU A 90 -6.58 8.31 6.60
CA GLU A 90 -7.44 9.47 6.81
C GLU A 90 -7.24 10.53 5.71
N SER A 91 -5.99 10.85 5.35
CA SER A 91 -5.69 11.78 4.25
C SER A 91 -6.30 11.33 2.92
N LEU A 92 -6.20 10.03 2.60
CA LEU A 92 -6.82 9.44 1.41
C LEU A 92 -8.35 9.54 1.45
N ARG A 93 -8.99 9.26 2.60
CA ARG A 93 -10.45 9.38 2.78
C ARG A 93 -10.91 10.83 2.63
N GLN A 94 -10.19 11.79 3.21
CA GLN A 94 -10.48 13.23 3.10
C GLN A 94 -10.36 13.73 1.66
N SER A 95 -9.49 13.11 0.86
CA SER A 95 -9.38 13.35 -0.59
C SER A 95 -10.51 12.72 -1.42
N GLY A 96 -11.53 12.15 -0.76
CA GLY A 96 -12.68 11.50 -1.40
C GLY A 96 -12.38 10.11 -1.96
N LEU A 97 -11.24 9.51 -1.61
CA LEU A 97 -10.84 8.20 -2.11
C LEU A 97 -11.34 7.08 -1.18
N LYS A 98 -11.84 6.00 -1.78
CA LYS A 98 -12.20 4.77 -1.05
C LYS A 98 -10.94 3.92 -0.90
N VAL A 99 -10.40 3.85 0.31
CA VAL A 99 -9.19 3.10 0.63
C VAL A 99 -9.43 2.03 1.70
N ALA A 100 -8.80 0.87 1.50
CA ALA A 100 -8.66 -0.18 2.50
C ALA A 100 -7.20 -0.63 2.59
N GLN A 101 -6.77 -1.10 3.76
CA GLN A 101 -5.50 -1.79 3.89
C GLN A 101 -5.64 -3.20 3.29
N ALA A 102 -4.73 -3.58 2.40
CA ALA A 102 -4.65 -4.94 1.90
C ALA A 102 -3.94 -5.80 2.95
N PHE A 103 -4.60 -6.84 3.42
CA PHE A 103 -3.94 -7.85 4.25
C PHE A 103 -3.08 -8.72 3.33
N THR A 104 -1.76 -8.51 3.35
CA THR A 104 -0.83 -9.45 2.73
C THR A 104 -1.03 -10.82 3.39
N LYS A 105 -1.45 -11.82 2.60
CA LYS A 105 -1.64 -13.20 3.03
C LYS A 105 -0.31 -13.89 3.32
#